data_AF-A0A0K8VA12-F1
#
_entry.id   AF-A0A0K8VA12-F1
#
_cell.length_a   1.000
_cell.length_b   1.000
_cell.length_c   1.000
_cell.angle_alpha   90.00
_cell.angle_beta   90.00
_cell.angle_gamma   90.00
#
_symmetry.space_group_name_H-M   'P 1'
#
loop_
_entity.id
_entity.type
_entity.pdbx_description
1 polymer ?
#
loop_
_entity_poly.entity_id
_entity_poly.type
_entity_poly.pdbx_seq_one_letter_code
_entity_poly.pdbx_strand_id
1 'polypeptide(L)'
;MFSTTRMPDYFIQFFLEILHPKRGFFFLHIFKHLFSTLIILQIESQKISMIEVALLIKELKFKITKRNDEIFIHLVVRNLISALDKTGMKCADEFNSNSTKFYNNCIDYLNQWDQAFKDVEVMEWVHLRKLPSWNSVERNLIYVMEIRNKTDVNDDELVDEFSFVKNYLTSGKLNEWKPVKKL
;
A
#
# COMPACT_ATOMS: atom_id res chain seq x y z
N MET A 1 -10.12 -20.19 -2.42
CA MET A 1 -8.92 -20.95 -2.84
C MET A 1 -7.92 -19.94 -3.38
N PHE A 2 -7.15 -19.28 -2.51
CA PHE A 2 -6.12 -18.35 -2.96
C PHE A 2 -4.93 -19.19 -3.41
N SER A 3 -4.73 -19.30 -4.72
CA SER A 3 -3.49 -19.83 -5.26
C SER A 3 -2.36 -19.00 -4.67
N THR A 4 -1.32 -19.68 -4.22
CA THR A 4 -0.06 -19.13 -3.72
C THR A 4 0.41 -17.97 -4.60
N THR A 5 0.11 -16.74 -4.20
CA THR A 5 0.74 -15.52 -4.73
C THR A 5 2.12 -15.41 -4.11
N ARG A 6 3.00 -16.36 -4.46
CA ARG A 6 4.42 -16.06 -4.54
C ARG A 6 4.56 -14.88 -5.47
N MET A 7 5.39 -13.92 -5.10
CA MET A 7 5.88 -12.86 -5.99
C MET A 7 6.13 -13.51 -7.37
N PRO A 8 5.41 -13.08 -8.44
CA PRO A 8 5.47 -13.79 -9.72
C PRO A 8 6.93 -13.95 -10.13
N ASP A 9 7.34 -15.13 -10.59
CA ASP A 9 8.75 -15.38 -10.95
C ASP A 9 9.28 -14.34 -11.96
N TYR A 10 8.38 -13.77 -12.76
CA TYR A 10 8.62 -12.63 -13.64
C TYR A 10 9.20 -11.40 -12.94
N PHE A 11 8.81 -11.12 -11.70
CA PHE A 11 9.33 -10.01 -10.91
C PHE A 11 10.76 -10.27 -10.43
N ILE A 12 11.11 -11.52 -10.10
CA ILE A 12 12.50 -11.86 -9.75
C ILE A 12 13.36 -11.87 -11.02
N GLN A 13 12.82 -12.41 -12.11
CA GLN A 13 13.50 -12.54 -13.40
C GLN A 13 13.75 -11.19 -14.08
N PHE A 14 12.77 -10.28 -14.03
CA PHE A 14 12.91 -8.89 -14.51
C PHE A 14 13.97 -8.10 -13.73
N PHE A 15 14.09 -8.34 -12.42
CA PHE A 15 15.13 -7.72 -11.58
C PHE A 15 16.53 -8.28 -11.86
N LEU A 16 16.62 -9.55 -12.25
CA LEU A 16 17.87 -10.21 -12.63
C LEU A 16 18.31 -9.84 -14.06
N GLU A 17 17.36 -9.60 -14.98
CA GLU A 17 17.64 -9.28 -16.39
C GLU A 17 18.02 -7.81 -16.61
N ILE A 18 17.44 -6.86 -15.86
CA ILE A 18 17.72 -5.42 -16.06
C ILE A 18 19.01 -4.94 -15.37
N LEU A 19 19.56 -5.72 -14.42
CA LEU A 19 20.63 -5.23 -13.56
C LEU A 19 21.87 -6.14 -13.58
N HIS A 20 22.97 -5.58 -14.09
CA HIS A 20 24.32 -6.15 -13.93
C HIS A 20 24.55 -6.59 -12.47
N PRO A 21 25.24 -7.71 -12.17
CA PRO A 21 25.28 -8.34 -10.84
C PRO A 21 25.62 -7.40 -9.67
N LYS A 22 26.49 -6.41 -9.88
CA LYS A 22 26.86 -5.40 -8.87
C LYS A 22 25.80 -4.31 -8.67
N ARG A 23 25.01 -4.01 -9.70
CA ARG A 23 23.94 -2.98 -9.70
C ARG A 23 22.63 -3.56 -9.14
N GLY A 24 22.38 -4.86 -9.36
CA GLY A 24 21.21 -5.58 -8.83
C GLY A 24 21.11 -5.54 -7.31
N PHE A 25 22.25 -5.59 -6.62
CA PHE A 25 22.32 -5.60 -5.15
C PHE A 25 21.75 -4.32 -4.52
N PHE A 26 21.90 -3.17 -5.18
CA PHE A 26 21.39 -1.88 -4.70
C PHE A 26 19.87 -1.81 -4.76
N PHE A 27 19.31 -2.22 -5.89
CA PHE A 27 17.86 -2.26 -6.07
C PHE A 27 17.23 -3.34 -5.20
N LEU A 28 17.90 -4.48 -4.97
CA LEU A 28 17.45 -5.49 -4.01
C LEU A 28 17.42 -4.94 -2.57
N HIS A 29 18.39 -4.09 -2.18
CA HIS A 29 18.40 -3.48 -0.85
C HIS A 29 17.24 -2.48 -0.67
N ILE A 30 17.02 -1.62 -1.67
CA ILE A 30 15.90 -0.67 -1.69
C ILE A 30 14.57 -1.43 -1.74
N PHE A 31 14.45 -2.43 -2.60
CA PHE A 31 13.25 -3.27 -2.75
C PHE A 31 12.92 -4.04 -1.48
N LYS A 32 13.92 -4.68 -0.84
CA LYS A 32 13.74 -5.32 0.47
C LYS A 32 13.22 -4.32 1.50
N HIS A 33 13.81 -3.14 1.59
CA HIS A 33 13.34 -2.14 2.56
C HIS A 33 11.93 -1.60 2.25
N LEU A 34 11.55 -1.50 0.98
CA LEU A 34 10.25 -0.99 0.53
C LEU A 34 9.12 -2.02 0.65
N PHE A 35 9.35 -3.24 0.17
CA PHE A 35 8.35 -4.29 0.03
C PHE A 35 8.42 -5.33 1.15
N SER A 36 9.61 -5.72 1.62
CA SER A 36 9.73 -6.78 2.64
C SER A 36 9.16 -6.36 3.99
N THR A 37 9.32 -5.10 4.38
CA THR A 37 8.87 -4.63 5.69
C THR A 37 7.37 -4.35 5.71
N LEU A 38 6.78 -3.95 4.57
CA LEU A 38 5.39 -3.49 4.51
C LEU A 38 4.43 -4.55 3.97
N ILE A 39 4.76 -5.23 2.87
CA ILE A 39 3.87 -6.19 2.20
C ILE A 39 4.01 -7.57 2.84
N ILE A 40 5.22 -8.11 2.93
CA ILE A 40 5.41 -9.51 3.35
C ILE A 40 5.03 -9.68 4.83
N LEU A 41 5.52 -8.82 5.72
CA LEU A 41 5.24 -8.97 7.16
C LEU A 41 3.79 -8.65 7.57
N GLN A 42 3.12 -7.71 6.89
CA GLN A 42 1.76 -7.31 7.27
C GLN A 42 0.67 -8.07 6.51
N ILE A 43 0.90 -8.43 5.24
CA ILE A 43 -0.09 -9.15 4.42
C ILE A 43 -0.04 -10.67 4.63
N GLU A 44 1.15 -11.24 4.85
CA GLU A 44 1.25 -12.68 5.16
C GLU A 44 0.99 -12.99 6.65
N SER A 45 0.90 -11.96 7.49
CA SER A 45 0.30 -12.09 8.82
C SER A 45 -1.17 -12.48 8.64
N GLN A 46 -1.50 -13.74 8.96
CA GLN A 46 -2.74 -14.46 8.63
C GLN A 46 -4.08 -13.84 9.14
N LYS A 47 -4.11 -12.57 9.54
CA LYS A 47 -5.27 -11.87 10.13
C LYS A 47 -5.41 -10.43 9.66
N ILE A 48 -5.40 -10.19 8.35
CA ILE A 48 -5.76 -8.86 7.81
C ILE A 48 -6.98 -8.94 6.89
N SER A 49 -7.85 -7.94 6.96
CA SER A 49 -9.03 -7.83 6.11
C SER A 49 -8.66 -7.35 4.71
N MET A 50 -9.52 -7.59 3.71
CA MET A 50 -9.31 -7.07 2.35
C MET A 50 -9.25 -5.54 2.31
N ILE A 51 -9.97 -4.87 3.21
CA ILE A 51 -9.99 -3.41 3.34
C ILE A 51 -8.64 -2.94 3.90
N GLU A 52 -8.05 -3.66 4.86
CA GLU A 52 -6.71 -3.35 5.37
C GLU A 52 -5.64 -3.51 4.31
N VAL A 53 -5.74 -4.56 3.48
CA VAL A 53 -4.86 -4.74 2.31
C VAL A 53 -4.97 -3.53 1.39
N ALA A 54 -6.19 -3.09 1.05
CA ALA A 54 -6.42 -1.93 0.18
C ALA A 54 -5.75 -0.66 0.75
N LEU A 55 -5.92 -0.41 2.06
CA LEU A 55 -5.31 0.74 2.73
C LEU A 55 -3.77 0.67 2.75
N LEU A 56 -3.20 -0.53 2.95
CA LEU A 56 -1.75 -0.74 2.91
C LEU A 56 -1.18 -0.51 1.51
N ILE A 57 -1.85 -1.00 0.47
CA ILE A 57 -1.47 -0.76 -0.93
C ILE A 57 -1.49 0.74 -1.22
N LYS A 58 -2.54 1.45 -0.80
CA LYS A 58 -2.67 2.90 -0.97
C LYS A 58 -1.57 3.68 -0.26
N GLU A 59 -1.25 3.31 0.98
CA GLU A 59 -0.14 3.90 1.73
C GLU A 59 1.21 3.65 1.05
N LEU A 60 1.43 2.43 0.53
CA LEU A 60 2.65 2.09 -0.18
C LEU A 60 2.79 2.88 -1.48
N LYS A 61 1.72 2.97 -2.29
CA LYS A 61 1.69 3.78 -3.51
C LYS A 61 2.09 5.22 -3.19
N PHE A 62 1.48 5.83 -2.18
CA PHE A 62 1.82 7.18 -1.74
C PHE A 62 3.29 7.33 -1.34
N LYS A 63 3.85 6.38 -0.57
CA LYS A 63 5.27 6.39 -0.18
C LYS A 63 6.21 6.23 -1.36
N ILE A 64 5.87 5.41 -2.34
CA ILE A 64 6.68 5.19 -3.55
C ILE A 64 6.62 6.42 -4.46
N THR A 65 5.44 6.97 -4.71
CA THR A 65 5.26 8.20 -5.50
C THR A 65 6.08 9.34 -4.92
N LYS A 66 5.97 9.61 -3.60
CA LYS A 66 6.79 10.65 -2.95
C LYS A 66 8.29 10.45 -3.12
N ARG A 67 8.76 9.20 -3.05
CA ARG A 67 10.18 8.89 -3.24
C ARG A 67 10.60 9.07 -4.69
N ASN A 68 9.72 8.79 -5.64
CA ASN A 68 9.98 9.01 -7.06
C ASN A 68 10.07 10.51 -7.39
N ASP A 69 9.12 11.30 -6.88
CA ASP A 69 9.05 12.75 -7.09
C ASP A 69 10.31 13.46 -6.59
N GLU A 70 10.87 13.00 -5.46
CA GLU A 70 12.09 13.53 -4.85
C GLU A 70 13.38 12.87 -5.39
N ILE A 71 13.28 11.94 -6.34
CA ILE A 71 14.40 11.10 -6.83
C ILE A 71 15.20 10.54 -5.64
N PHE A 72 14.47 9.99 -4.67
CA PHE A 72 15.03 9.60 -3.40
C PHE A 72 16.01 8.43 -3.57
N ILE A 73 17.23 8.64 -3.08
CA ILE A 73 18.30 7.64 -3.03
C ILE A 73 18.80 7.59 -1.59
N HIS A 74 18.83 6.39 -1.01
CA HIS A 74 19.34 6.20 0.33
C HIS A 74 20.82 6.63 0.44
N LEU A 75 21.21 7.26 1.54
CA LEU A 75 22.55 7.85 1.72
C LEU A 75 23.67 6.82 1.47
N VAL A 76 23.49 5.59 1.94
CA VAL A 76 24.42 4.47 1.71
C VAL A 76 24.64 4.22 0.21
N VAL A 77 23.56 4.24 -0.58
CA VAL A 77 23.62 4.05 -2.03
C VAL A 77 24.26 5.26 -2.71
N ARG A 78 23.94 6.49 -2.26
CA ARG A 78 24.56 7.72 -2.75
C ARG A 78 26.08 7.73 -2.53
N ASN A 79 26.54 7.33 -1.34
CA ASN A 79 27.97 7.23 -1.03
C ASN A 79 28.70 6.24 -1.94
N LEU A 80 28.03 5.13 -2.28
CA LEU A 80 28.56 4.11 -3.18
C LEU A 80 28.63 4.60 -4.63
N ILE A 81 27.61 5.33 -5.11
CA ILE A 81 27.63 5.98 -6.43
C ILE A 81 28.80 6.98 -6.50
N SER A 82 28.96 7.83 -5.49
CA SER A 82 30.06 8.79 -5.44
C SER A 82 31.44 8.11 -5.39
N ALA A 83 31.57 6.94 -4.77
CA ALA A 83 32.81 6.16 -4.81
C ALA A 83 33.09 5.61 -6.22
N LEU A 84 32.07 5.16 -6.94
CA LEU A 84 32.20 4.68 -8.32
C LEU A 84 32.53 5.80 -9.31
N ASP A 85 31.92 6.98 -9.16
CA ASP A 85 32.23 8.13 -10.00
C ASP A 85 33.71 8.56 -9.86
N LYS A 86 34.27 8.48 -8.64
CA LYS A 86 35.71 8.74 -8.38
C LYS A 86 36.63 7.73 -9.07
N THR A 87 36.16 6.53 -9.37
CA THR A 87 36.92 5.52 -10.14
C THR A 87 36.81 5.70 -11.66
N GLY A 88 36.17 6.78 -12.13
CA GLY A 88 36.01 7.11 -13.54
C GLY A 88 34.75 6.51 -14.18
N MET A 89 33.95 5.76 -13.42
CA MET A 89 32.71 5.15 -13.89
C MET A 89 31.54 6.09 -13.58
N LYS A 90 31.21 7.00 -14.51
CA LYS A 90 30.07 7.92 -14.38
C LYS A 90 28.77 7.13 -14.41
N CYS A 91 28.15 6.91 -13.25
CA CYS A 91 26.96 6.08 -13.13
C CYS A 91 25.75 6.80 -12.53
N ALA A 92 25.90 8.06 -12.08
CA ALA A 92 24.82 8.80 -11.42
C ALA A 92 23.56 8.98 -12.27
N ASP A 93 23.70 9.45 -13.52
CA ASP A 93 22.56 9.72 -14.40
C ASP A 93 21.84 8.43 -14.82
N GLU A 94 22.61 7.38 -15.12
CA GLU A 94 22.09 6.04 -15.43
C GLU A 94 21.32 5.46 -14.23
N PHE A 95 21.87 5.63 -13.01
CA PHE A 95 21.23 5.18 -11.78
C PHE A 95 19.92 5.94 -11.51
N ASN A 96 19.89 7.26 -11.70
CA ASN A 96 18.68 8.06 -11.55
C ASN A 96 17.60 7.59 -12.53
N SER A 97 17.95 7.43 -13.81
CA SER A 97 17.02 6.92 -14.83
C SER A 97 16.45 5.54 -14.47
N ASN A 98 17.32 4.62 -14.03
CA ASN A 98 16.90 3.28 -13.61
C ASN A 98 16.06 3.31 -12.33
N SER A 99 16.34 4.24 -11.40
CA SER A 99 15.55 4.43 -10.18
C SER A 99 14.15 4.93 -10.47
N THR A 100 14.01 5.91 -11.37
CA THR A 100 12.69 6.40 -11.80
C THR A 100 11.89 5.30 -12.50
N LYS A 101 12.53 4.54 -13.41
CA LYS A 101 11.89 3.38 -14.05
C LYS A 101 11.44 2.34 -13.02
N PHE A 102 12.28 2.04 -12.04
CA PHE A 102 11.95 1.11 -10.97
C PHE A 102 10.72 1.57 -10.16
N TYR A 103 10.66 2.83 -9.74
CA TYR A 103 9.52 3.35 -8.99
C TYR A 103 8.24 3.36 -9.82
N ASN A 104 8.32 3.76 -11.10
CA ASN A 104 7.18 3.72 -12.01
C ASN A 104 6.63 2.30 -12.18
N ASN A 105 7.52 1.31 -12.40
CA ASN A 105 7.12 -0.09 -12.51
C ASN A 105 6.47 -0.61 -11.22
N CYS A 106 6.98 -0.20 -10.04
CA CYS A 106 6.35 -0.54 -8.77
C CYS A 106 4.95 0.06 -8.65
N ILE A 107 4.76 1.32 -9.07
CA ILE A 107 3.45 1.98 -9.09
C ILE A 107 2.49 1.25 -10.03
N ASP A 108 2.94 0.90 -11.23
CA ASP A 108 2.13 0.19 -12.22
C ASP A 108 1.69 -1.19 -11.72
N TYR A 109 2.60 -1.91 -11.07
CA TYR A 109 2.25 -3.18 -10.42
C TYR A 109 1.22 -3.00 -9.31
N LEU A 110 1.43 -2.02 -8.42
CA LEU A 110 0.48 -1.75 -7.34
C LEU A 110 -0.87 -1.30 -7.90
N ASN A 111 -0.92 -0.59 -9.04
CA ASN A 111 -2.17 -0.25 -9.72
C ASN A 111 -2.94 -1.49 -10.20
N GLN A 112 -2.24 -2.50 -10.73
CA GLN A 112 -2.86 -3.77 -11.11
C GLN A 112 -3.41 -4.53 -9.90
N TRP A 113 -2.69 -4.50 -8.78
CA TRP A 113 -3.13 -5.12 -7.53
C TRP A 113 -4.31 -4.39 -6.88
N ASP A 114 -4.25 -3.07 -6.84
CA ASP A 114 -5.28 -2.17 -6.27
C ASP A 114 -6.65 -2.37 -6.94
N GLN A 115 -6.66 -2.73 -8.22
CA GLN A 115 -7.89 -3.00 -8.97
C GLN A 115 -8.75 -4.09 -8.33
N ALA A 116 -8.14 -5.09 -7.68
CA ALA A 116 -8.88 -6.16 -7.00
C ALA A 116 -9.55 -5.70 -5.69
N PHE A 117 -9.23 -4.51 -5.19
CA PHE A 117 -9.69 -4.00 -3.90
C PHE A 117 -10.50 -2.70 -3.99
N LYS A 118 -10.58 -2.07 -5.18
CA LYS A 118 -11.33 -0.82 -5.37
C LYS A 118 -12.77 -0.91 -4.86
N ASP A 119 -13.42 -2.03 -5.14
CA ASP A 119 -14.81 -2.27 -4.79
C ASP A 119 -15.03 -2.30 -3.26
N VAL A 120 -14.02 -2.76 -2.50
CA VAL A 120 -14.11 -2.81 -1.03
C VAL A 120 -13.64 -1.53 -0.35
N GLU A 121 -13.11 -0.54 -1.06
CA GLU A 121 -12.71 0.75 -0.46
C GLU A 121 -13.92 1.48 0.16
N VAL A 122 -15.13 1.27 -0.36
CA VAL A 122 -16.36 1.83 0.21
C VAL A 122 -16.63 1.35 1.64
N MET A 123 -16.02 0.24 2.05
CA MET A 123 -16.09 -0.31 3.42
C MET A 123 -15.02 0.29 4.36
N GLU A 124 -14.18 1.24 3.93
CA GLU A 124 -13.11 1.83 4.76
C GLU A 124 -13.62 2.36 6.12
N TRP A 125 -14.85 2.89 6.14
CA TRP A 125 -15.45 3.49 7.33
C TRP A 125 -15.59 2.50 8.51
N VAL A 126 -15.68 1.19 8.24
CA VAL A 126 -15.81 0.12 9.24
C VAL A 126 -14.57 0.02 10.14
N HIS A 127 -13.41 0.49 9.69
CA HIS A 127 -12.20 0.53 10.52
C HIS A 127 -12.21 1.60 11.60
N LEU A 128 -13.17 2.54 11.54
CA LEU A 128 -13.31 3.62 12.53
C LEU A 128 -11.98 4.34 12.81
N ARG A 129 -11.11 4.49 11.79
CA ARG A 129 -9.86 5.28 11.89
C ARG A 129 -10.14 6.78 11.88
N LYS A 130 -11.32 7.16 11.41
CA LYS A 130 -11.88 8.51 11.33
C LYS A 130 -13.35 8.43 11.69
N LEU A 131 -13.95 9.56 12.05
CA LEU A 131 -15.39 9.63 12.28
C LEU A 131 -16.13 9.27 10.99
N PRO A 132 -17.01 8.26 11.00
CA PRO A 132 -17.77 7.90 9.82
C PRO A 132 -18.81 8.97 9.51
N SER A 133 -19.08 9.17 8.22
CA SER A 133 -20.15 10.03 7.74
C SER A 133 -21.32 9.17 7.27
N TRP A 134 -22.55 9.69 7.32
CA TRP A 134 -23.71 8.97 6.79
C TRP A 134 -23.51 8.59 5.32
N ASN A 135 -22.99 9.51 4.50
CA ASN A 135 -22.63 9.27 3.09
C ASN A 135 -21.65 8.08 2.91
N SER A 136 -20.79 7.80 3.89
CA SER A 136 -19.93 6.61 3.82
C SER A 136 -20.72 5.31 4.03
N VAL A 137 -21.68 5.32 4.95
CA VAL A 137 -22.55 4.18 5.27
C VAL A 137 -23.53 3.91 4.13
N GLU A 138 -24.16 4.96 3.61
CA GLU A 138 -25.11 4.88 2.50
C GLU A 138 -24.45 4.32 1.22
N ARG A 139 -23.27 4.81 0.85
CA ARG A 139 -22.52 4.23 -0.29
C ARG A 139 -22.16 2.77 -0.06
N ASN A 140 -21.88 2.39 1.19
CA ASN A 140 -21.61 1.01 1.53
C ASN A 140 -22.85 0.12 1.39
N LEU A 141 -24.01 0.61 1.80
CA LEU A 141 -25.29 -0.07 1.65
C LEU A 141 -25.59 -0.34 0.19
N ILE A 142 -25.48 0.68 -0.68
CA ILE A 142 -25.68 0.55 -2.13
C ILE A 142 -24.80 -0.59 -2.69
N TYR A 143 -23.51 -0.57 -2.36
CA TYR A 143 -22.57 -1.61 -2.78
C TYR A 143 -22.95 -3.01 -2.29
N VAL A 144 -23.36 -3.15 -1.03
CA VAL A 144 -23.81 -4.43 -0.47
C VAL A 144 -25.07 -4.92 -1.18
N MET A 145 -26.04 -4.05 -1.46
CA MET A 145 -27.27 -4.40 -2.17
C MET A 145 -27.00 -4.83 -3.62
N GLU A 146 -26.06 -4.17 -4.31
CA GLU A 146 -25.67 -4.52 -5.69
C GLU A 146 -24.99 -5.90 -5.78
N ILE A 147 -24.16 -6.27 -4.80
CA ILE A 147 -23.45 -7.56 -4.77
C ILE A 147 -24.34 -8.69 -4.24
N ARG A 148 -25.09 -8.40 -3.18
CA ARG A 148 -26.01 -9.34 -2.54
C ARG A 148 -27.39 -9.08 -3.10
N ASN A 149 -27.64 -9.58 -4.32
CA ASN A 149 -28.98 -9.64 -4.90
C ASN A 149 -29.99 -10.17 -3.87
N LYS A 150 -30.72 -9.28 -3.17
CA LYS A 150 -31.76 -9.53 -2.13
C LYS A 150 -31.31 -9.46 -0.66
N THR A 151 -30.71 -8.35 -0.21
CA THR A 151 -30.72 -8.04 1.23
C THR A 151 -31.78 -6.96 1.45
N ASP A 152 -32.85 -7.30 2.17
CA ASP A 152 -33.85 -6.33 2.63
C ASP A 152 -33.26 -5.65 3.87
N VAL A 153 -32.81 -4.41 3.70
CA VAL A 153 -32.23 -3.60 4.78
C VAL A 153 -33.27 -2.58 5.17
N ASN A 154 -33.56 -2.50 6.48
CA ASN A 154 -34.42 -1.46 7.03
C ASN A 154 -33.59 -0.17 7.22
N ASP A 155 -33.85 0.83 6.38
CA ASP A 155 -33.14 2.11 6.40
C ASP A 155 -33.34 2.87 7.72
N ASP A 156 -34.53 2.79 8.33
CA ASP A 156 -34.83 3.46 9.60
C ASP A 156 -33.97 2.89 10.73
N GLU A 157 -33.90 1.55 10.82
CA GLU A 157 -33.04 0.86 11.80
C GLU A 157 -31.57 1.16 11.56
N LEU A 158 -31.12 1.22 10.31
CA LEU A 158 -29.73 1.54 9.97
C LEU A 158 -29.33 2.96 10.38
N VAL A 159 -30.23 3.94 10.20
CA VAL A 159 -30.01 5.33 10.65
C VAL A 159 -29.92 5.39 12.17
N ASP A 160 -30.76 4.64 12.88
CA ASP A 160 -30.72 4.56 14.35
C ASP A 160 -29.40 3.94 14.83
N GLU A 161 -28.98 2.82 14.24
CA GLU A 161 -27.69 2.17 14.53
C GLU A 161 -26.51 3.13 14.28
N PHE A 162 -26.52 3.81 13.13
CA PHE A 162 -25.50 4.79 12.80
C PHE A 162 -25.47 5.95 13.80
N SER A 163 -26.64 6.38 14.28
CA SER A 163 -26.76 7.45 15.28
C SER A 163 -26.11 7.05 16.60
N PHE A 164 -26.27 5.80 17.05
CA PHE A 164 -25.58 5.29 18.23
C PHE A 164 -24.07 5.27 18.04
N VAL A 165 -23.60 4.76 16.89
CA VAL A 165 -22.17 4.73 16.53
C VAL A 165 -21.59 6.15 16.55
N LYS A 166 -22.27 7.11 15.91
CA LYS A 166 -21.85 8.52 15.83
C LYS A 166 -21.81 9.21 17.20
N ASN A 167 -22.78 8.92 18.08
CA ASN A 167 -22.82 9.50 19.43
C ASN A 167 -21.72 8.95 20.33
N TYR A 168 -21.37 7.67 20.16
CA TYR A 168 -20.29 7.05 20.93
C TYR A 168 -18.89 7.44 20.42
N LEU A 169 -18.71 7.50 19.09
CA LEU A 169 -17.44 7.84 18.46
C LEU A 169 -17.15 9.34 18.61
N THR A 170 -16.31 9.65 19.59
CA THR A 170 -15.72 10.98 19.74
C THR A 170 -14.27 10.99 19.26
N SER A 171 -13.74 12.17 18.94
CA SER A 171 -12.31 12.34 18.65
C SER A 171 -11.41 11.84 19.79
N GLY A 172 -11.88 11.92 21.03
CA GLY A 172 -11.20 11.35 22.21
C GLY A 172 -11.12 9.83 22.14
N LYS A 173 -12.25 9.15 21.89
CA LYS A 173 -12.31 7.69 21.74
C LYS A 173 -11.45 7.18 20.58
N LEU A 174 -11.46 7.89 19.45
CA LEU A 174 -10.60 7.57 18.32
C LEU A 174 -9.10 7.64 18.66
N ASN A 175 -8.70 8.58 19.52
CA ASN A 175 -7.31 8.69 19.96
C ASN A 175 -6.93 7.58 20.94
N GLU A 176 -7.85 7.15 21.82
CA GLU A 176 -7.65 6.00 22.71
C GLU A 176 -7.39 4.70 21.93
N TRP A 177 -8.04 4.54 20.77
CA TRP A 177 -7.93 3.33 19.94
C TRP A 177 -6.73 3.31 19.00
N LYS A 178 -5.97 4.40 18.91
CA LYS A 178 -4.74 4.39 18.11
C LYS A 178 -3.76 3.39 18.73
N PRO A 179 -3.21 2.46 17.94
CA PRO A 179 -2.23 1.53 18.46
C PRO A 179 -1.04 2.32 19.03
N VAL A 180 -0.69 2.04 20.28
CA VAL A 180 0.52 2.56 20.91
C VAL A 180 1.69 2.09 20.05
N LYS A 181 2.38 3.01 19.37
CA LYS A 181 3.63 2.68 18.67
C LYS A 181 4.61 2.18 19.72
N LYS A 182 4.86 0.86 19.75
CA LYS A 182 6.02 0.33 20.46
C LYS A 182 7.26 0.91 19.77
N LEU A 183 7.98 1.74 20.52
CA LEU A 183 9.29 2.28 20.17
C LEU A 183 10.28 1.14 19.90
#